data_AF-A0ABD4W4E1-F1
#
_entry.id   AF-A0ABD4W4E1-F1
#
_cell.length_a   1.000
_cell.length_b   1.000
_cell.length_c   1.000
_cell.angle_alpha   90.00
_cell.angle_beta   90.00
_cell.angle_gamma   90.00
#
_symmetry.space_group_name_H-M   'P 1'
#
loop_
_entity.id
_entity.type
_entity.pdbx_description
1 polymer ?
#
loop_
_entity_poly.entity_id
_entity_poly.type
_entity_poly.pdbx_seq_one_letter_code
_entity_poly.pdbx_strand_id
1 'polypeptide(L)'
;NPQIIFEATGVYSRRLQAFLDMHELRYVMMNPLEAKRKTKDDLHQNKTDKLDALYLAKLQSEHPQRLAYVQSEEYQELMANNRIYEQASHDLITNRNRLHKAIQLTFPE
;
A
#
# COMPACT_ATOMS: atom_id res chain seq x y z
N ASN A 1 -6.11 12.04 -23.26
CA ASN A 1 -6.94 11.74 -22.07
C ASN A 1 -6.21 12.19 -20.82
N PRO A 2 -6.86 12.95 -19.92
CA PRO A 2 -6.26 13.28 -18.64
C PRO A 2 -5.99 11.97 -17.88
N GLN A 3 -4.78 11.83 -17.36
CA GLN A 3 -4.36 10.72 -16.53
C GLN A 3 -4.21 11.24 -15.09
N ILE A 4 -4.90 10.60 -14.15
CA ILE A 4 -4.82 10.94 -12.73
C ILE A 4 -3.49 10.37 -12.20
N ILE A 5 -2.72 11.16 -11.45
CA ILE A 5 -1.46 10.72 -10.84
C ILE A 5 -1.39 11.11 -9.36
N PHE A 6 -0.93 10.19 -8.52
CA PHE A 6 -0.66 10.46 -7.11
C PHE A 6 0.45 9.55 -6.56
N GLU A 7 1.03 9.93 -5.43
CA GLU A 7 2.00 9.11 -4.70
C GLU A 7 1.33 8.18 -3.69
N ALA A 8 1.89 6.98 -3.49
CA ALA A 8 1.39 6.00 -2.53
C ALA A 8 1.77 6.36 -1.08
N THR A 9 1.17 7.42 -0.53
CA THR A 9 1.32 7.85 0.87
C THR A 9 0.34 7.13 1.80
N GLY A 10 0.48 5.81 1.92
CA GLY A 10 -0.15 5.01 2.97
C GLY A 10 -1.67 5.12 3.08
N VAL A 11 -2.17 5.82 4.11
CA VAL A 11 -3.62 5.89 4.45
C VAL A 11 -4.41 6.77 3.48
N TYR A 12 -3.81 7.88 3.01
CA TYR A 12 -4.50 8.85 2.15
C TYR A 12 -4.65 8.33 0.71
N SER A 13 -3.60 7.71 0.18
CA SER A 13 -3.61 7.13 -1.16
C SER A 13 -4.59 5.97 -1.28
N ARG A 14 -4.82 5.18 -0.22
CA ARG A 14 -5.76 4.04 -0.24
C ARG A 14 -7.21 4.43 -0.48
N ARG A 15 -7.69 5.51 0.17
CA ARG A 15 -9.08 5.96 -0.01
C ARG A 15 -9.30 6.52 -1.41
N LEU A 16 -8.33 7.29 -1.90
CA LEU A 16 -8.34 7.81 -3.26
C LEU A 16 -8.33 6.66 -4.28
N GLN A 17 -7.44 5.69 -4.09
CA GLN A 17 -7.37 4.49 -4.93
C GLN A 17 -8.71 3.76 -4.99
N ALA A 18 -9.31 3.43 -3.84
CA ALA A 18 -10.60 2.74 -3.78
C ALA A 18 -11.72 3.51 -4.50
N PHE A 19 -11.74 4.84 -4.36
CA PHE A 19 -12.68 5.69 -5.09
C PHE A 19 -12.47 5.62 -6.60
N LEU A 20 -11.22 5.69 -7.07
CA LEU A 20 -10.89 5.63 -8.48
C LEU A 20 -11.18 4.24 -9.08
N ASP A 21 -10.88 3.17 -8.34
CA ASP A 21 -11.19 1.79 -8.73
C ASP A 21 -12.71 1.58 -8.84
N MET A 22 -13.50 2.05 -7.86
CA MET A 22 -14.97 1.96 -7.85
C MET A 22 -15.63 2.69 -9.03
N HIS A 23 -14.99 3.75 -9.54
CA HIS A 23 -15.48 4.52 -10.68
C HIS A 23 -14.81 4.15 -12.01
N GLU A 24 -14.03 3.07 -12.04
CA GLU A 24 -13.29 2.59 -13.23
C GLU A 24 -12.40 3.66 -13.86
N LEU A 25 -11.87 4.58 -13.04
CA LEU A 25 -11.02 5.66 -13.49
C LEU A 25 -9.57 5.19 -13.56
N ARG A 26 -8.93 5.40 -14.72
CA ARG A 26 -7.51 5.05 -14.89
C ARG A 26 -6.61 6.06 -14.20
N TYR A 27 -5.71 5.57 -13.36
CA TYR A 27 -4.71 6.38 -12.67
C TYR A 27 -3.31 5.77 -12.74
N VAL A 28 -2.34 6.60 -12.37
CA VAL A 28 -0.96 6.26 -12.13
C VAL A 28 -0.71 6.43 -10.63
N MET A 29 -0.24 5.36 -10.01
CA MET A 29 0.20 5.37 -8.62
C MET A 29 1.71 5.23 -8.60
N MET A 30 2.42 6.22 -8.05
CA MET A 30 3.87 6.19 -7.95
C MET A 30 4.33 5.87 -6.53
N ASN A 31 5.44 5.14 -6.42
CA ASN A 31 6.12 4.95 -5.15
C ASN A 31 6.69 6.31 -4.67
N PRO A 32 6.45 6.73 -3.41
CA PRO A 32 6.99 7.98 -2.88
C PRO A 32 8.51 8.12 -3.02
N LEU A 33 9.26 7.00 -2.95
CA LEU A 33 10.71 7.00 -3.16
C LEU A 33 11.08 7.26 -4.62
N GLU A 34 10.32 6.70 -5.56
CA GLU A 34 10.54 6.94 -6.99
C GLU A 34 10.11 8.34 -7.39
N ALA A 35 8.95 8.79 -6.88
CA ALA A 35 8.47 10.17 -7.03
C ALA A 35 9.57 11.13 -6.62
N LYS A 36 10.11 10.96 -5.40
CA LYS A 36 11.19 11.76 -4.83
C LYS A 36 12.49 11.68 -5.63
N ARG A 37 12.85 10.50 -6.17
CA ARG A 37 14.07 10.33 -6.99
C ARG A 37 13.97 11.08 -8.31
N LYS A 38 12.79 11.08 -8.94
CA LYS A 38 12.56 11.80 -10.18
C LYS A 38 12.47 13.31 -9.96
N THR A 39 11.90 13.75 -8.83
CA THR A 39 11.88 15.17 -8.40
C THR A 39 13.24 15.73 -7.97
N LYS A 40 14.21 14.87 -7.64
CA LYS A 40 15.41 15.27 -6.89
C LYS A 40 16.34 16.24 -7.63
N ASP A 41 16.20 16.40 -8.94
CA ASP A 41 16.91 17.44 -9.68
C ASP A 41 16.50 18.85 -9.23
N ASP A 42 15.28 19.01 -8.69
CA ASP A 42 14.80 20.24 -8.08
C ASP A 42 14.76 20.09 -6.55
N LEU A 43 15.90 20.39 -5.91
CA LEU A 43 16.02 20.47 -4.45
C LEU A 43 15.26 21.69 -3.91
N HIS A 44 13.93 21.68 -3.99
CA HIS A 44 13.11 22.77 -3.50
C HIS A 44 13.06 22.75 -1.97
N GLN A 45 13.63 23.78 -1.37
CA GLN A 45 13.64 23.99 0.10
C GLN A 45 12.23 24.20 0.69
N ASN A 46 11.21 24.45 -0.15
CA ASN A 46 9.81 24.68 0.23
C ASN A 46 8.88 23.58 -0.31
N LYS A 47 8.99 22.37 0.22
CA LYS A 47 8.06 21.27 -0.09
C LYS A 47 6.64 21.63 0.40
N THR A 48 5.67 21.66 -0.51
CA THR A 48 4.25 21.85 -0.19
C THR A 48 3.40 20.89 -1.03
N ASP A 49 2.27 20.44 -0.49
CA ASP A 49 1.39 19.49 -1.18
C ASP A 49 0.96 19.97 -2.58
N LYS A 50 0.81 21.29 -2.76
CA LYS A 50 0.49 21.92 -4.05
C LYS A 50 1.62 21.79 -5.07
N LEU A 51 2.87 22.03 -4.65
CA LEU A 51 4.03 21.92 -5.52
C LEU A 51 4.32 20.46 -5.87
N ASP A 52 4.14 19.55 -4.90
CA ASP A 52 4.28 18.12 -5.14
C ASP A 52 3.27 17.65 -6.19
N ALA A 53 1.98 18.01 -6.06
CA ALA A 53 0.95 17.66 -7.04
C ALA A 53 1.24 18.25 -8.44
N LEU A 54 1.70 19.50 -8.51
CA LEU A 54 2.09 20.14 -9.77
C LEU A 54 3.25 19.40 -10.45
N TYR A 55 4.26 19.00 -9.67
CA TYR A 55 5.38 18.27 -10.20
C TYR A 55 4.98 16.89 -10.71
N LEU A 56 4.14 16.16 -9.96
CA LEU A 56 3.60 14.88 -10.40
C LEU A 56 2.88 15.00 -11.75
N ALA A 57 2.07 16.05 -11.93
CA ALA A 57 1.40 16.32 -13.19
C ALA A 57 2.38 16.62 -14.33
N LYS A 58 3.41 17.44 -14.09
CA LYS A 58 4.47 17.73 -15.08
C LYS A 58 5.23 16.46 -15.47
N LEU A 59 5.65 15.66 -14.49
CA LEU A 59 6.34 14.39 -14.71
C LEU A 59 5.51 13.44 -15.58
N GLN A 60 4.20 13.32 -15.34
CA GLN A 60 3.33 12.49 -16.15
C GLN A 60 3.16 13.02 -17.58
N SER A 61 3.16 14.35 -17.75
CA SER A 61 3.05 15.00 -19.06
C SER A 61 4.31 14.82 -19.90
N GLU A 62 5.49 14.99 -19.31
CA GLU A 62 6.79 14.92 -19.99
C GLU A 62 7.27 13.48 -20.17
N HIS A 63 6.99 12.64 -19.17
CA HIS A 63 7.41 11.24 -19.10
C HIS A 63 6.25 10.36 -18.62
N PRO A 64 5.34 9.97 -19.53
CA PRO A 64 4.18 9.15 -19.18
C PRO A 64 4.59 7.89 -18.42
N GLN A 65 4.17 7.80 -17.16
CA GLN A 65 4.40 6.60 -16.36
C GLN A 65 3.38 5.53 -16.73
N ARG A 66 3.74 4.27 -16.42
CA ARG A 66 2.83 3.14 -16.58
C ARG A 66 1.62 3.35 -15.68
N LEU A 67 0.45 2.99 -16.21
CA LEU A 67 -0.78 2.92 -15.40
C LEU A 67 -0.54 2.05 -14.18
N ALA A 68 -1.16 2.41 -13.07
CA ALA A 68 -1.12 1.60 -11.86
C ALA A 68 -1.63 0.19 -12.21
N TYR A 69 -0.86 -0.82 -11.82
CA TYR A 69 -1.34 -2.19 -11.90
C TYR A 69 -2.48 -2.36 -10.91
N VAL A 70 -3.70 -2.53 -11.43
CA VAL A 70 -4.84 -2.96 -10.63
C VAL A 70 -4.67 -4.45 -10.41
N GLN A 71 -4.41 -4.86 -9.16
CA GLN A 71 -4.42 -6.27 -8.80
C GLN A 71 -5.80 -6.85 -9.06
N SER A 72 -5.87 -8.05 -9.66
CA SER A 72 -7.13 -8.73 -9.89
C SER A 72 -7.83 -9.03 -8.56
N GLU A 73 -9.15 -9.03 -8.57
CA GLU A 73 -9.98 -9.26 -7.38
C GLU A 73 -9.62 -10.60 -6.71
N GLU A 74 -9.41 -11.64 -7.50
CA GLU A 74 -9.05 -12.98 -7.01
C GLU A 74 -7.72 -12.98 -6.25
N TYR A 75 -6.74 -12.18 -6.71
CA TYR A 75 -5.46 -12.04 -6.02
C TYR A 75 -5.60 -11.26 -4.71
N GLN A 76 -6.46 -10.23 -4.69
CA GLN A 76 -6.74 -9.47 -3.48
C GLN A 76 -7.43 -10.34 -2.42
N GLU A 77 -8.41 -11.14 -2.83
CA GLU A 77 -9.08 -12.12 -1.97
C GLU A 77 -8.11 -13.17 -1.44
N LEU A 78 -7.26 -13.72 -2.30
CA LEU A 78 -6.25 -14.69 -1.88
C LEU A 78 -5.29 -14.09 -0.84
N MET A 79 -4.86 -12.84 -1.02
CA MET A 79 -4.03 -12.12 -0.05
C MET A 79 -4.75 -11.89 1.28
N ALA A 80 -6.04 -11.54 1.24
CA ALA A 80 -6.85 -11.38 2.45
C ALA A 80 -6.99 -12.71 3.21
N ASN A 81 -7.30 -13.80 2.49
CA ASN A 81 -7.41 -15.14 3.05
C ASN A 81 -6.08 -15.64 3.62
N ASN A 82 -4.97 -15.35 2.93
CA ASN A 82 -3.63 -15.70 3.41
C ASN A 82 -3.31 -15.01 4.74
N ARG A 83 -3.62 -13.71 4.89
CA ARG A 83 -3.46 -13.00 6.18
C ARG A 83 -4.28 -13.61 7.30
N ILE A 84 -5.53 -13.99 7.02
CA ILE A 84 -6.41 -14.65 7.99
C ILE A 84 -5.80 -16.00 8.42
N TYR A 85 -5.29 -16.77 7.47
CA TYR A 85 -4.63 -18.05 7.73
C TYR A 85 -3.37 -17.88 8.60
N GLU A 86 -2.50 -16.92 8.26
CA GLU A 86 -1.29 -16.63 9.03
C GLU A 86 -1.62 -16.24 10.47
N GLN A 87 -2.63 -15.38 10.66
CA GLN A 87 -3.09 -14.99 11.98
C GLN A 87 -3.61 -16.20 12.77
N ALA A 88 -4.48 -17.01 12.18
CA ALA A 88 -5.03 -18.20 12.83
C ALA A 88 -3.94 -19.21 13.23
N SER A 89 -2.94 -19.40 12.35
CA SER A 89 -1.78 -20.28 12.63
C SER A 89 -0.95 -19.75 13.80
N HIS A 90 -0.69 -18.45 13.82
CA HIS A 90 0.04 -17.80 14.91
C HIS A 90 -0.70 -17.92 16.25
N ASP A 91 -2.02 -17.70 16.23
CA ASP A 91 -2.88 -17.82 17.41
C ASP A 91 -2.92 -19.26 17.94
N LEU A 92 -2.98 -20.25 17.04
CA LEU A 92 -2.93 -21.67 17.40
C LEU A 92 -1.63 -22.02 18.13
N ILE A 93 -0.48 -21.62 17.57
CA ILE A 93 0.83 -21.85 18.20
C ILE A 93 0.89 -21.17 19.56
N THR A 94 0.43 -19.93 19.65
CA THR A 94 0.41 -19.15 20.89
C THR A 94 -0.46 -19.81 21.97
N ASN A 95 -1.66 -20.25 21.59
CA ASN A 95 -2.59 -20.89 22.52
C ASN A 95 -2.09 -22.27 22.96
N ARG A 96 -1.47 -23.05 22.06
CA ARG A 96 -0.80 -24.30 22.42
C ARG A 96 0.30 -24.07 23.46
N ASN A 97 1.15 -23.06 23.25
CA ASN A 97 2.23 -22.75 24.18
C ASN A 97 1.70 -22.30 25.54
N ARG A 98 0.62 -21.51 25.56
CA ARG A 98 -0.07 -21.12 26.80
C ARG A 98 -0.63 -22.32 27.55
N LEU A 99 -1.29 -23.24 26.83
CA LEU A 99 -1.83 -24.47 27.41
C LEU A 99 -0.73 -25.35 28.01
N HIS A 100 0.35 -25.55 27.27
CA HIS A 100 1.49 -26.35 27.73
C HIS A 100 2.08 -25.77 29.02
N LYS A 101 2.25 -24.45 29.09
CA LYS A 101 2.71 -23.75 30.29
C LYS A 101 1.74 -23.91 31.48
N ALA A 102 0.44 -23.83 31.23
CA ALA A 102 -0.58 -24.04 32.27
C ALA A 102 -0.52 -25.47 32.84
N ILE A 103 -0.38 -26.48 31.97
CA ILE A 103 -0.24 -27.88 32.38
C ILE A 103 1.01 -28.07 33.24
N GLN A 104 2.17 -27.55 32.82
CA GLN A 104 3.42 -27.64 33.59
C GLN A 104 3.31 -27.05 35.00
N LEU A 105 2.48 -26.01 35.20
CA LEU A 105 2.26 -25.43 36.53
C LEU A 105 1.42 -26.34 37.43
N THR A 106 0.46 -27.07 36.86
CA THR A 106 -0.46 -27.94 37.62
C THR A 106 0.05 -29.37 37.78
N PHE A 107 0.82 -29.86 36.82
CA PHE A 107 1.38 -31.21 36.76
C PHE A 107 2.83 -31.15 36.26
N PRO A 108 3.77 -30.76 37.14
CA PRO A 108 5.19 -30.76 36.81
C PRO A 108 5.75 -32.19 36.95
N GLU A 109 5.81 -32.91 35.82
CA GLU A 109 6.72 -34.05 35.63
C GLU A 109 7.76 -33.70 34.55
#